data_AF-A0A0G0N2M6-F1
#
_entry.id   AF-A0A0G0N2M6-F1
#
_cell.length_a   1.000
_cell.length_b   1.000
_cell.length_c   1.000
_cell.angle_alpha   90.00
_cell.angle_beta   90.00
_cell.angle_gamma   90.00
#
_symmetry.space_group_name_H-M   'P 1'
#
loop_
_entity.id
_entity.type
_entity.pdbx_description
1 polymer ?
#
loop_
_entity_poly.entity_id
_entity_poly.type
_entity_poly.pdbx_seq_one_letter_code
_entity_poly.pdbx_strand_id
1 'polypeptide(L)'
;MSDDVGFCMLFAKTLGISKDKDRKDRRMPRLAGIDLPESQKIDFSLTKIYGVGWALSRQILEKCRVDPEKRTKDLNEKELASLSKAIEEHEVEGDLRREIRQNIQRLKDIGTYRGVRHNKGLPVRGQRTKTNGRTKKGKRKTVGAFKKEALAKQTVQKAKEAKK
;
A
#
# COMPACT_ATOMS: atom_id res chain seq x y z
N MET A 1 -23.17 55.86 -4.12
CA MET A 1 -22.10 54.84 -4.23
C MET A 1 -22.63 53.60 -3.56
N SER A 2 -23.49 52.93 -4.31
CA SER A 2 -23.90 51.57 -4.02
C SER A 2 -22.75 50.63 -4.39
N ASP A 3 -22.81 49.42 -3.85
CA ASP A 3 -22.29 48.17 -4.43
C ASP A 3 -21.19 47.45 -3.63
N ASP A 4 -21.58 46.23 -3.22
CA ASP A 4 -20.78 45.01 -3.20
C ASP A 4 -19.94 44.61 -1.98
N VAL A 5 -20.57 44.57 -0.79
CA VAL A 5 -20.14 43.67 0.30
C VAL A 5 -21.00 42.39 0.39
N GLY A 6 -22.08 42.31 -0.38
CA GLY A 6 -23.06 41.21 -0.34
C GLY A 6 -22.74 39.98 -1.23
N PHE A 7 -21.93 40.13 -2.28
CA PHE A 7 -21.74 39.07 -3.27
C PHE A 7 -20.72 37.99 -2.85
N CYS A 8 -19.76 38.34 -1.99
CA CYS A 8 -18.74 37.39 -1.53
C CYS A 8 -19.30 36.34 -0.53
N MET A 9 -20.32 36.71 0.26
CA MET A 9 -20.94 35.80 1.24
C MET A 9 -21.92 34.80 0.60
N LEU A 10 -22.50 35.11 -0.56
CA LEU A 10 -23.43 34.24 -1.27
C LEU A 10 -22.74 33.21 -2.18
N PHE A 11 -21.56 33.54 -2.73
CA PHE A 11 -20.82 32.60 -3.59
C PHE A 11 -20.11 31.47 -2.80
N ALA A 12 -19.79 31.70 -1.53
CA ALA A 12 -19.20 30.68 -0.67
C ALA A 12 -20.20 29.57 -0.28
N LYS A 13 -21.52 29.83 -0.37
CA LYS A 13 -22.58 28.90 0.02
C LYS A 13 -22.94 27.91 -1.10
N THR A 14 -22.66 28.24 -2.36
CA THR A 14 -22.87 27.37 -3.54
C THR A 14 -21.67 26.49 -3.89
N LEU A 15 -20.47 26.82 -3.43
CA LEU A 15 -19.25 26.04 -3.71
C LEU A 15 -18.92 24.96 -2.69
N GLY A 16 -19.78 24.69 -1.69
CA GLY A 16 -19.58 23.55 -0.79
C GLY A 16 -18.17 23.51 -0.17
N ILE A 17 -17.55 24.67 0.08
CA ILE A 17 -16.27 24.75 0.77
C ILE A 17 -16.60 24.69 2.26
N SER A 18 -16.80 23.47 2.75
CA SER A 18 -16.83 23.18 4.17
C SER A 18 -15.57 23.73 4.81
N LYS A 19 -15.74 24.66 5.75
CA LYS A 19 -14.66 25.16 6.59
C LYS A 19 -13.99 23.97 7.28
N ASP A 20 -12.77 23.64 6.87
CA ASP A 20 -11.86 22.75 7.60
C ASP A 20 -11.52 23.39 8.95
N LYS A 21 -12.42 23.26 9.94
CA LYS A 21 -12.27 23.80 11.30
C LYS A 21 -11.99 22.74 12.36
N ASP A 22 -11.63 21.52 11.97
CA ASP A 22 -11.25 20.44 12.90
C ASP A 22 -9.79 20.03 12.70
N ARG A 23 -8.86 20.86 13.21
CA ARG A 23 -7.42 20.56 13.25
C ARG A 23 -6.90 20.23 14.66
N LYS A 24 -7.78 20.08 15.65
CA LYS A 24 -7.43 19.67 17.02
C LYS A 24 -8.22 18.43 17.37
N ASP A 25 -7.51 17.43 17.90
CA ASP A 25 -7.94 16.06 18.24
C ASP A 25 -8.06 15.05 17.10
N ARG A 26 -6.99 14.94 16.30
CA ARG A 26 -6.78 13.75 15.45
C ARG A 26 -6.16 12.62 16.27
N ARG A 27 -6.99 11.82 16.91
CA ARG A 27 -6.58 10.51 17.42
C ARG A 27 -6.44 9.57 16.22
N MET A 28 -5.28 9.58 15.59
CA MET A 28 -4.93 8.63 14.54
C MET A 28 -4.61 7.28 15.20
N PRO A 29 -5.49 6.26 15.14
CA PRO A 29 -5.20 4.99 15.77
C PRO A 29 -4.14 4.28 14.91
N ARG A 30 -2.95 4.17 15.48
CA ARG A 30 -1.89 3.32 14.94
C ARG A 30 -2.16 1.90 15.40
N LEU A 31 -2.39 1.00 14.45
CA LEU A 31 -2.51 -0.43 14.71
C LEU A 31 -1.39 -1.15 13.96
N ALA A 32 -0.63 -1.99 14.67
CA ALA A 32 0.46 -2.82 14.14
C ALA A 32 1.56 -2.08 13.34
N GLY A 33 1.78 -0.79 13.59
CA GLY A 33 2.80 0.01 12.89
C GLY A 33 2.31 0.71 11.61
N ILE A 34 1.03 0.56 11.25
CA ILE A 34 0.37 1.31 10.18
C ILE A 34 -0.61 2.33 10.76
N ASP A 35 -0.59 3.53 10.17
CA ASP A 35 -1.58 4.59 10.40
C ASP A 35 -2.89 4.22 9.69
N LEU A 36 -3.96 3.96 10.46
CA LEU A 36 -5.28 3.75 9.89
C LEU A 36 -5.99 5.09 9.61
N PRO A 37 -6.64 5.23 8.45
CA PRO A 37 -7.42 6.43 8.16
C PRO A 37 -8.68 6.48 9.03
N GLU A 38 -8.91 7.64 9.61
CA GLU A 38 -9.96 7.86 10.59
C GLU A 38 -11.39 7.77 10.00
N SER A 39 -11.57 8.10 8.72
CA SER A 39 -12.90 8.21 8.10
C SER A 39 -13.55 6.86 7.74
N GLN A 40 -12.80 5.76 7.80
CA GLN A 40 -13.21 4.46 7.26
C GLN A 40 -13.88 3.58 8.32
N LYS A 41 -14.71 2.63 7.86
CA LYS A 41 -15.24 1.55 8.70
C LYS A 41 -14.08 0.65 9.16
N ILE A 42 -14.18 0.07 10.34
CA ILE A 42 -13.09 -0.76 10.90
C ILE A 42 -12.80 -1.97 10.01
N ASP A 43 -13.83 -2.66 9.51
CA ASP A 43 -13.65 -3.85 8.66
C ASP A 43 -12.78 -3.54 7.43
N PHE A 44 -13.05 -2.43 6.75
CA PHE A 44 -12.24 -1.98 5.61
C PHE A 44 -10.86 -1.50 6.05
N SER A 45 -10.76 -0.81 7.19
CA SER A 45 -9.50 -0.26 7.69
C SER A 45 -8.48 -1.36 7.99
N LEU A 46 -8.92 -2.48 8.58
CA LEU A 46 -8.06 -3.62 8.89
C LEU A 46 -7.45 -4.25 7.62
N THR A 47 -8.18 -4.27 6.50
CA THR A 47 -7.64 -4.83 5.23
C THR A 47 -6.49 -4.03 4.61
N LYS A 48 -6.22 -2.81 5.11
CA LYS A 48 -5.06 -2.03 4.68
C LYS A 48 -3.74 -2.58 5.21
N ILE A 49 -3.81 -3.33 6.31
CA ILE A 49 -2.67 -4.01 6.89
C ILE A 49 -2.31 -5.19 5.96
N TYR A 50 -1.04 -5.25 5.55
CA TYR A 50 -0.61 -6.30 4.64
C TYR A 50 -0.60 -7.66 5.34
N GLY A 51 -1.37 -8.61 4.82
CA GLY A 51 -1.59 -9.93 5.43
C GLY A 51 -3.00 -10.09 5.99
N VAL A 52 -3.71 -8.99 6.26
CA VAL A 52 -5.11 -9.01 6.71
C VAL A 52 -6.03 -8.86 5.50
N GLY A 53 -6.84 -9.88 5.23
CA GLY A 53 -7.91 -9.85 4.23
C GLY A 53 -9.29 -9.66 4.87
N TRP A 54 -10.34 -9.62 4.05
CA TRP A 54 -11.72 -9.50 4.50
C TRP A 54 -12.17 -10.61 5.46
N ALA A 55 -11.81 -11.86 5.17
CA ALA A 55 -12.18 -13.00 6.01
C ALA A 55 -11.50 -12.92 7.39
N LEU A 56 -10.22 -12.60 7.41
CA LEU A 56 -9.43 -12.51 8.64
C LEU A 56 -9.82 -11.29 9.48
N SER A 57 -10.13 -10.15 8.82
CA SER A 57 -10.70 -8.96 9.46
C SER A 57 -11.98 -9.29 10.23
N ARG A 58 -12.94 -9.98 9.60
CA ARG A 58 -14.18 -10.40 10.27
C ARG A 58 -13.93 -11.33 11.44
N GLN A 59 -13.05 -12.31 11.28
CA GLN A 59 -12.67 -13.22 12.37
C GLN A 59 -12.05 -12.46 13.57
N ILE A 60 -11.18 -11.49 13.32
CA ILE A 60 -10.59 -10.65 14.37
C ILE A 60 -11.67 -9.82 15.09
N LEU A 61 -12.60 -9.24 14.33
CA LEU A 61 -13.69 -8.42 14.88
C LEU A 61 -14.67 -9.25 15.71
N GLU A 62 -14.99 -10.48 15.28
CA GLU A 62 -15.79 -11.43 16.02
C GLU A 62 -15.11 -11.83 17.34
N LYS A 63 -13.80 -12.14 17.30
CA LYS A 63 -13.00 -12.44 18.51
C LYS A 63 -13.01 -11.28 19.50
N CYS A 64 -12.85 -10.05 19.00
CA CYS A 64 -12.79 -8.84 19.83
C CYS A 64 -14.18 -8.31 20.23
N ARG A 65 -15.27 -8.88 19.68
CA ARG A 65 -16.66 -8.42 19.84
C ARG A 65 -16.83 -6.93 19.51
N VAL A 66 -16.19 -6.48 18.43
CA VAL A 66 -16.28 -5.09 17.95
C VAL A 66 -17.19 -5.04 16.73
N ASP A 67 -18.09 -4.05 16.70
CA ASP A 67 -19.00 -3.89 15.57
C ASP A 67 -18.25 -3.47 14.29
N PRO A 68 -18.47 -4.14 13.15
CA PRO A 68 -17.76 -3.86 11.90
C PRO A 68 -18.12 -2.50 11.28
N GLU A 69 -19.28 -1.95 11.66
CA GLU A 69 -19.81 -0.69 11.13
C GLU A 69 -19.25 0.55 11.84
N LYS A 70 -18.67 0.37 13.03
CA LYS A 70 -18.02 1.46 13.76
C LYS A 70 -16.90 2.06 12.91
N ARG A 71 -16.69 3.36 13.09
CA ARG A 71 -15.60 4.08 12.43
C ARG A 71 -14.35 4.01 13.29
N THR A 72 -13.20 4.13 12.64
CA THR A 72 -11.89 4.14 13.28
C THR A 72 -11.73 5.26 14.32
N LYS A 73 -12.47 6.38 14.18
CA LYS A 73 -12.51 7.48 15.16
C LYS A 73 -13.13 7.11 16.50
N ASP A 74 -14.13 6.24 16.48
CA ASP A 74 -14.98 5.96 17.64
C ASP A 74 -14.44 4.78 18.47
N LEU A 75 -13.24 4.30 18.16
CA LEU A 75 -12.61 3.15 18.81
C LEU A 75 -12.16 3.49 20.23
N ASN A 76 -12.51 2.61 21.17
CA ASN A 76 -12.06 2.73 22.54
C ASN A 76 -10.61 2.19 22.70
N GLU A 77 -9.88 2.69 23.69
CA GLU A 77 -8.49 2.27 23.97
C GLU A 77 -8.40 0.77 24.28
N LYS A 78 -9.41 0.24 24.97
CA LYS A 78 -9.51 -1.20 25.27
C LYS A 78 -9.70 -2.04 24.00
N GLU A 79 -10.54 -1.58 23.08
CA GLU A 79 -10.77 -2.25 21.80
C GLU A 79 -9.49 -2.24 20.95
N LEU A 80 -8.76 -1.12 20.93
CA LEU A 80 -7.48 -1.00 20.24
C LEU A 80 -6.41 -1.97 20.78
N ALA A 81 -6.33 -2.12 22.10
CA ALA A 81 -5.40 -3.06 22.71
C ALA A 81 -5.75 -4.52 22.38
N SER A 82 -7.04 -4.87 22.39
CA SER A 82 -7.52 -6.20 22.01
C SER A 82 -7.26 -6.50 20.53
N LEU A 83 -7.54 -5.54 19.65
CA LEU A 83 -7.26 -5.66 18.21
C LEU A 83 -5.77 -5.82 17.94
N SER A 84 -4.91 -5.08 18.64
CA SER A 84 -3.45 -5.19 18.49
C SER A 84 -2.97 -6.60 18.84
N LYS A 85 -3.43 -7.15 19.98
CA LYS A 85 -3.09 -8.52 20.40
C LYS A 85 -3.58 -9.57 19.41
N ALA A 86 -4.80 -9.42 18.90
CA ALA A 86 -5.36 -10.35 17.92
C ALA A 86 -4.62 -10.30 16.57
N ILE A 87 -4.04 -9.15 16.21
CA ILE A 87 -3.24 -9.00 14.99
C ILE A 87 -1.83 -9.58 15.18
N GLU A 88 -1.23 -9.45 16.37
CA GLU A 88 0.08 -10.02 16.69
C GLU A 88 0.12 -11.56 16.64
N GLU A 89 -1.02 -12.24 16.82
CA GLU A 89 -1.14 -13.69 16.62
C GLU A 89 -0.91 -14.11 15.16
N HIS A 90 -1.02 -13.18 14.22
CA HIS A 90 -0.90 -13.44 12.79
C HIS A 90 0.39 -12.87 12.21
N GLU A 91 0.93 -13.54 11.19
CA GLU A 91 2.09 -13.02 10.47
C GLU A 91 1.69 -11.83 9.60
N VAL A 92 2.11 -10.64 10.02
CA VAL A 92 1.72 -9.38 9.40
C VAL A 92 2.92 -8.66 8.79
N GLU A 93 2.67 -7.95 7.69
CA GLU A 93 3.58 -7.00 7.05
C GLU A 93 5.01 -7.50 6.83
N GLY A 94 5.92 -7.10 7.72
CA GLY A 94 7.34 -7.30 7.58
C GLY A 94 7.69 -8.78 7.62
N ASP A 95 7.07 -9.53 8.53
CA ASP A 95 7.37 -10.94 8.73
C ASP A 95 6.85 -11.77 7.58
N LEU A 96 5.59 -11.58 7.18
CA LEU A 96 5.02 -12.23 6.00
C LEU A 96 5.82 -11.92 4.72
N ARG A 97 6.29 -10.68 4.54
CA ARG A 97 7.13 -10.31 3.38
C ARG A 97 8.50 -10.98 3.43
N ARG A 98 9.11 -11.08 4.62
CA ARG A 98 10.40 -11.74 4.82
C ARG A 98 10.28 -13.23 4.54
N GLU A 99 9.25 -13.88 5.07
CA GLU A 99 8.97 -15.30 4.93
C GLU A 99 8.71 -15.66 3.46
N ILE A 100 7.87 -14.89 2.74
CA ILE A 100 7.69 -15.04 1.28
C ILE A 100 9.01 -14.85 0.53
N ARG A 101 9.82 -13.86 0.90
CA ARG A 101 11.11 -13.59 0.23
C ARG A 101 12.09 -14.73 0.45
N GLN A 102 12.18 -15.25 1.67
CA GLN A 102 13.01 -16.41 2.02
C GLN A 102 12.55 -17.66 1.25
N ASN A 103 11.24 -17.90 1.17
CA ASN A 103 10.66 -18.98 0.38
C ASN A 103 11.04 -18.87 -1.11
N ILE A 104 10.98 -17.67 -1.69
CA ILE A 104 11.40 -17.44 -3.08
C ILE A 104 12.91 -17.61 -3.24
N GLN A 105 13.71 -17.12 -2.29
CA GLN A 105 15.16 -17.23 -2.34
C GLN A 105 15.61 -18.68 -2.28
N ARG A 106 15.06 -19.47 -1.35
CA ARG A 106 15.24 -20.92 -1.28
C ARG A 106 14.97 -21.61 -2.61
N LEU A 107 13.87 -21.29 -3.29
CA LEU A 107 13.56 -21.90 -4.61
C LEU A 107 14.59 -21.57 -5.68
N LYS A 108 15.19 -20.37 -5.62
CA LYS A 108 16.24 -19.93 -6.55
C LYS A 108 17.55 -20.64 -6.26
N ASP A 109 17.93 -20.75 -4.99
CA ASP A 109 19.18 -21.36 -4.57
C ASP A 109 19.21 -22.85 -4.90
N ILE A 110 18.08 -23.55 -4.72
CA ILE A 110 17.94 -24.96 -5.13
C ILE A 110 18.00 -25.13 -6.66
N GLY A 111 17.68 -24.09 -7.44
CA GLY A 111 17.67 -24.18 -8.91
C GLY A 111 16.44 -24.89 -9.50
N THR A 112 15.35 -25.04 -8.74
CA THR A 112 14.10 -25.64 -9.24
C THR A 112 13.56 -24.87 -10.46
N TYR A 113 12.74 -25.52 -11.31
CA TYR A 113 12.10 -24.84 -12.45
C TYR A 113 11.36 -23.55 -12.01
N ARG A 114 10.66 -23.59 -10.87
CA ARG A 114 10.00 -22.41 -10.29
C ARG A 114 11.01 -21.31 -9.97
N GLY A 115 12.13 -21.64 -9.33
CA GLY A 115 13.24 -20.73 -9.04
C GLY A 115 13.81 -20.07 -10.29
N VAL A 116 14.10 -20.85 -11.33
CA VAL A 116 14.60 -20.35 -12.62
C VAL A 116 13.61 -19.36 -13.25
N ARG A 117 12.30 -19.62 -13.15
CA ARG A 117 11.25 -18.71 -13.64
C ARG A 117 11.15 -17.44 -12.81
N HIS A 118 11.31 -17.53 -11.48
CA HIS A 118 11.40 -16.37 -10.60
C HIS A 118 12.63 -15.51 -10.91
N ASN A 119 13.78 -16.11 -11.21
CA ASN A 119 15.00 -15.40 -11.64
C ASN A 119 14.81 -14.71 -13.00
N LYS A 120 14.18 -15.39 -13.97
CA LYS A 120 13.92 -14.85 -15.31
C LYS A 120 12.75 -13.85 -15.36
N GLY A 121 12.04 -13.62 -14.25
CA GLY A 121 10.87 -12.73 -14.22
C GLY A 121 9.70 -13.22 -15.08
N LEU A 122 9.50 -14.53 -15.16
CA LEU A 122 8.42 -15.17 -15.93
C LEU A 122 7.35 -15.77 -15.00
N PRO A 123 6.10 -15.95 -15.47
CA PRO A 123 5.08 -16.64 -14.71
C PRO A 123 5.48 -18.09 -14.42
N VAL A 124 5.13 -18.54 -13.22
CA VAL A 124 5.59 -19.81 -12.61
C VAL A 124 4.54 -20.91 -12.72
N ARG A 125 3.24 -20.55 -12.79
CA ARG A 125 2.09 -21.48 -12.80
C ARG A 125 1.80 -22.10 -14.18
N GLY A 126 2.82 -22.39 -14.99
CA GLY A 126 2.64 -23.02 -16.31
C GLY A 126 1.95 -22.17 -17.40
N GLN A 127 1.79 -20.87 -17.16
CA GLN A 127 1.13 -19.97 -18.11
C GLN A 127 1.94 -19.78 -19.40
N ARG A 128 1.27 -19.73 -20.56
CA ARG A 128 1.89 -19.47 -21.87
C ARG A 128 2.51 -18.06 -21.89
N THR A 129 3.80 -17.98 -22.24
CA THR A 129 4.58 -16.72 -22.22
C THR A 129 4.78 -16.08 -23.59
N LYS A 130 4.27 -16.67 -24.67
CA LYS A 130 4.40 -16.13 -26.04
C LYS A 130 3.52 -14.89 -26.24
N THR A 131 2.24 -15.02 -25.92
CA THR A 131 1.23 -13.95 -26.09
C THR A 131 1.03 -13.16 -24.79
N ASN A 132 0.72 -13.85 -23.69
CA ASN A 132 0.34 -13.25 -22.42
C ASN A 132 1.49 -13.28 -21.38
N GLY A 133 1.37 -12.47 -20.31
CA GLY A 133 2.35 -12.42 -19.21
C GLY A 133 3.00 -11.05 -18.97
N ARG A 134 2.37 -9.97 -19.45
CA ARG A 134 2.92 -8.61 -19.33
C ARG A 134 3.11 -8.16 -17.89
N THR A 135 2.15 -8.45 -17.00
CA THR A 135 2.19 -8.09 -15.57
C THR A 135 3.47 -8.56 -14.88
N LYS A 136 3.97 -9.76 -15.24
CA LYS A 136 5.23 -10.29 -14.67
C LYS A 136 6.47 -9.84 -15.45
N LYS A 137 6.40 -9.75 -16.78
CA LYS A 137 7.50 -9.35 -17.66
C LYS A 137 7.82 -7.83 -17.67
N GLY A 138 7.00 -6.96 -17.07
CA GLY A 138 7.25 -5.51 -16.99
C GLY A 138 6.73 -4.65 -18.16
N LYS A 139 7.45 -3.58 -18.57
CA LYS A 139 7.14 -2.72 -19.75
C LYS A 139 8.01 -3.10 -20.97
N ARG A 140 7.51 -2.90 -22.21
CA ARG A 140 8.22 -3.37 -23.43
C ARG A 140 9.50 -2.56 -23.55
N LYS A 141 10.64 -3.23 -23.40
CA LYS A 141 11.93 -2.63 -23.67
C LYS A 141 12.12 -2.77 -25.18
N THR A 142 11.91 -1.68 -25.92
CA THR A 142 12.30 -1.61 -27.32
C THR A 142 13.81 -1.67 -27.36
N VAL A 143 14.36 -2.74 -27.93
CA VAL A 143 15.80 -2.90 -28.13
C VAL A 143 16.18 -1.92 -29.23
N GLY A 144 16.62 -0.70 -28.88
CA GLY A 144 17.06 0.32 -29.84
C GLY A 144 16.64 1.76 -29.53
N ALA A 145 15.57 1.99 -28.78
CA ALA A 145 15.14 3.35 -28.42
C ALA A 145 15.69 3.76 -27.04
N PHE A 146 17.02 3.87 -26.92
CA PHE A 146 17.58 4.60 -25.79
C PHE A 146 17.20 6.07 -25.98
N LYS A 147 16.40 6.63 -25.07
CA LYS A 147 16.25 8.10 -25.00
C LYS A 147 17.66 8.67 -24.84
N LYS A 148 18.03 9.63 -25.68
CA LYS A 148 19.36 10.29 -25.74
C LYS A 148 19.85 10.71 -24.35
N GLU A 149 18.93 11.11 -23.48
CA GLU A 149 19.15 11.49 -22.08
C GLU A 149 19.68 10.36 -21.18
N ALA A 150 19.24 9.11 -21.38
CA ALA A 150 19.67 7.96 -20.57
C ALA A 150 21.09 7.50 -20.94
N LEU A 151 21.45 7.58 -22.22
CA LEU A 151 22.82 7.37 -22.70
C LEU A 151 23.77 8.45 -22.16
N ALA A 152 23.36 9.72 -22.20
CA ALA A 152 24.15 10.84 -21.68
C ALA A 152 24.41 10.72 -20.16
N LYS A 153 23.43 10.26 -19.38
CA LYS A 153 23.63 10.03 -17.94
C LYS A 153 24.60 8.88 -17.66
N GLN A 154 24.57 7.82 -18.46
CA GLN A 154 25.50 6.70 -18.33
C GLN A 154 26.94 7.06 -18.70
N THR A 155 27.16 7.88 -19.74
CA THR A 155 28.51 8.32 -20.12
C THR A 155 29.10 9.27 -19.08
N VAL A 156 28.30 10.18 -18.52
CA VAL A 156 28.74 11.08 -17.44
C VAL A 156 29.08 10.31 -16.15
N GLN A 157 28.32 9.28 -15.80
CA GLN A 157 28.64 8.43 -14.64
C GLN A 157 29.95 7.66 -14.84
N LYS A 158 30.15 7.03 -16.00
CA LYS A 158 31.40 6.34 -16.33
C LYS A 158 32.62 7.29 -16.33
N ALA A 159 32.45 8.52 -16.82
CA ALA A 159 33.53 9.53 -16.82
C ALA A 159 33.89 10.02 -15.42
N LYS A 160 32.94 10.01 -14.46
CA LYS A 160 33.20 10.36 -13.06
C LYS A 160 33.90 9.22 -12.31
N GLU A 161 33.53 7.98 -12.59
CA GLU A 161 34.16 6.78 -12.01
C GLU A 161 35.61 6.61 -12.49
N ALA A 162 35.93 6.99 -13.73
CA ALA A 162 37.29 6.94 -14.27
C ALA A 162 38.23 8.07 -13.79
N LYS A 163 37.70 9.11 -13.15
CA LYS A 163 38.46 10.25 -12.59
C LYS A 163 38.69 10.14 -11.07
N LYS A 164 38.22 9.05 -10.46
CA LYS A 164 38.44 8.71 -9.06
C LYS A 164 39.46 7.59 -8.98
#